data_AF-A0A1H0IUP0-F1
#
_entry.id   AF-A0A1H0IUP0-F1
#
_cell.length_a   1.000
_cell.length_b   1.000
_cell.length_c   1.000
_cell.angle_alpha   90.00
_cell.angle_beta   90.00
_cell.angle_gamma   90.00
#
_symmetry.space_group_name_H-M   'P 1'
#
loop_
_entity.id
_entity.type
_entity.pdbx_description
1 polymer ?
#
loop_
_entity_poly.entity_id
_entity_poly.type
_entity_poly.pdbx_seq_one_letter_code
_entity_poly.pdbx_strand_id
1 'polypeptide(L)'
;MSDSFHQRLEALDDQRINPSGNAPLEELLDRRRRDLLKGGLAFCALGFLGGGLLPLRTASAAPGALLGFAGVPVQQDPSFDRVVVAEGYSARPFFSWGDPVLPGAPAWRADASDDWRAQELQAGDNHDGMHYFPFPDDPNGHGLLVINHESIN
;
A
#
# COMPACT_ATOMS: atom_id res chain seq x y z
N MET A 1 -22.11 21.84 -20.66
CA MET A 1 -21.03 21.45 -21.59
C MET A 1 -20.14 20.31 -21.06
N SER A 2 -20.21 19.99 -19.75
CA SER A 2 -19.46 18.91 -19.07
C SER A 2 -20.02 17.50 -19.32
N ASP A 3 -21.34 17.31 -19.25
CA ASP A 3 -21.96 15.97 -19.31
C ASP A 3 -21.72 15.24 -20.65
N SER A 4 -21.57 16.01 -21.73
CA SER A 4 -21.24 15.49 -23.06
C SER A 4 -19.82 14.91 -23.15
N PHE A 5 -18.88 15.35 -22.31
CA PHE A 5 -17.51 14.82 -22.33
C PHE A 5 -17.46 13.44 -21.70
N HIS A 6 -18.03 13.28 -20.50
CA HIS A 6 -18.05 11.99 -19.80
C HIS A 6 -18.86 10.94 -20.55
N GLN A 7 -20.01 11.30 -21.13
CA GLN A 7 -20.80 10.37 -21.96
C GLN A 7 -20.07 9.94 -23.23
N ARG A 8 -19.24 10.81 -23.82
CA ARG A 8 -18.41 10.44 -24.99
C ARG A 8 -17.24 9.54 -24.60
N LEU A 9 -16.73 9.67 -23.38
CA LEU A 9 -15.66 8.83 -22.87
C LEU A 9 -16.19 7.43 -22.51
N GLU A 10 -17.31 7.35 -21.78
CA GLU A 10 -17.98 6.07 -21.45
C GLU A 10 -18.38 5.30 -22.72
N ALA A 11 -18.81 6.00 -23.78
CA ALA A 11 -19.16 5.35 -25.06
C ALA A 11 -17.98 4.63 -25.74
N LEU A 12 -16.74 4.91 -25.33
CA LEU A 12 -15.52 4.28 -25.83
C LEU A 12 -15.03 3.12 -24.94
N ASP A 13 -15.55 2.95 -23.72
CA ASP A 13 -15.09 1.91 -22.79
C ASP A 13 -15.33 0.49 -23.34
N ASP A 14 -16.42 0.31 -24.09
CA ASP A 14 -16.76 -0.96 -24.76
C ASP A 14 -16.24 -1.05 -26.19
N GLN A 15 -15.51 -0.03 -26.68
CA GLN A 15 -14.94 -0.02 -28.02
C GLN A 15 -13.47 -0.41 -28.00
N ARG A 16 -13.10 -1.38 -28.84
CA ARG A 16 -11.69 -1.74 -29.05
C ARG A 16 -10.97 -0.58 -29.73
N ILE A 17 -10.33 0.27 -28.93
CA ILE A 17 -9.48 1.38 -29.42
C ILE A 17 -8.04 0.95 -29.75
N ASN A 18 -7.68 -0.31 -29.48
CA ASN A 18 -6.36 -0.86 -29.82
C ASN A 18 -6.34 -1.37 -31.27
N PRO A 19 -5.63 -0.69 -32.20
CA PRO A 19 -5.59 -1.04 -33.62
C PRO A 19 -4.61 -2.19 -33.95
N SER A 20 -3.90 -2.73 -32.95
CA SER A 20 -2.96 -3.82 -33.18
C SER A 20 -3.69 -5.11 -33.61
N GLY A 21 -3.08 -5.83 -34.56
CA GLY A 21 -3.55 -7.15 -35.01
C GLY A 21 -3.30 -8.28 -34.00
N ASN A 22 -2.94 -7.96 -32.76
CA ASN A 22 -2.74 -8.95 -31.70
C ASN A 22 -4.10 -9.52 -31.24
N ALA A 23 -4.09 -10.78 -30.82
CA ALA A 23 -5.26 -11.43 -30.24
C ALA A 23 -5.68 -10.67 -28.95
N PRO A 24 -6.97 -10.31 -28.80
CA PRO A 24 -7.44 -9.60 -27.62
C PRO A 24 -7.38 -10.52 -26.39
N LEU A 25 -7.31 -9.92 -25.20
CA LEU A 25 -7.20 -10.66 -23.93
C LEU A 25 -8.33 -11.68 -23.75
N GLU A 26 -9.54 -11.38 -24.22
CA GLU A 26 -10.68 -12.30 -24.19
C GLU A 26 -10.46 -13.61 -24.96
N GLU A 27 -9.67 -13.57 -26.03
CA GLU A 27 -9.30 -14.72 -26.87
C GLU A 27 -8.13 -15.49 -26.24
N LEU A 28 -7.22 -14.78 -25.56
CA LEU A 28 -6.15 -15.38 -24.76
C LEU A 28 -6.67 -16.03 -23.46
N LEU A 29 -7.79 -15.53 -22.92
CA LEU A 29 -8.51 -16.13 -21.80
C LEU A 29 -9.33 -17.32 -22.30
N ASP A 30 -8.64 -18.42 -22.58
CA ASP A 30 -9.22 -19.70 -22.99
C ASP A 30 -10.43 -20.06 -22.08
N ARG A 31 -11.57 -20.38 -22.70
CA ARG A 31 -12.80 -20.81 -22.02
C ARG A 31 -12.51 -22.00 -21.10
N ARG A 32 -11.55 -22.87 -21.46
CA ARG A 32 -11.08 -23.99 -20.63
C ARG A 32 -10.49 -23.56 -19.28
N ARG A 33 -9.81 -22.43 -19.19
CA ARG A 33 -9.27 -21.91 -17.92
C ARG A 33 -10.39 -21.45 -16.98
N ARG A 34 -11.42 -20.78 -17.52
CA ARG A 34 -12.60 -20.39 -16.73
C ARG A 34 -13.39 -21.60 -16.28
N ASP A 35 -13.55 -22.60 -17.14
CA ASP A 35 -14.26 -23.83 -16.80
C ASP A 35 -13.48 -24.66 -15.75
N LEU A 36 -12.15 -24.69 -15.84
CA LEU A 36 -11.28 -25.30 -14.82
C LEU A 36 -11.38 -24.57 -13.47
N LEU A 37 -11.35 -23.23 -13.45
CA LEU A 37 -11.48 -22.44 -12.22
C LEU A 37 -12.86 -22.63 -11.58
N LYS A 38 -13.93 -22.60 -12.39
CA LYS A 38 -15.30 -22.86 -11.92
C LYS A 38 -15.45 -24.30 -11.40
N GLY A 39 -14.89 -25.28 -12.11
CA GLY A 39 -14.91 -26.69 -11.70
C GLY A 39 -14.09 -26.95 -10.42
N GLY A 40 -12.93 -26.31 -10.28
CA GLY A 40 -12.10 -26.39 -9.08
C GLY A 40 -12.80 -25.80 -7.84
N LEU A 41 -13.50 -24.67 -7.99
CA LEU A 41 -14.25 -24.06 -6.89
C LEU A 41 -15.39 -24.97 -6.41
N ALA A 42 -16.11 -25.62 -7.34
CA ALA A 42 -17.16 -26.59 -7.00
C ALA A 42 -16.61 -27.82 -6.27
N PHE A 43 -15.43 -28.32 -6.66
CA PHE A 43 -14.76 -29.43 -5.98
C PHE A 43 -14.32 -29.06 -4.56
N CYS A 44 -13.79 -27.85 -4.36
CA CYS A 44 -13.43 -27.35 -3.03
C CYS A 44 -14.66 -27.17 -2.11
N ALA A 45 -15.78 -26.67 -2.64
CA ALA A 45 -17.02 -26.53 -1.89
C ALA A 45 -17.58 -27.89 -1.43
N LEU A 46 -17.52 -28.92 -2.30
CA LEU A 46 -17.90 -30.29 -1.95
C LEU A 46 -16.97 -30.89 -0.89
N GLY A 47 -15.66 -30.62 -0.96
CA GLY A 47 -14.69 -31.04 0.06
C GLY A 47 -14.91 -30.37 1.42
N PHE A 48 -15.39 -29.12 1.44
CA PHE A 48 -15.68 -28.37 2.66
C PHE A 48 -16.99 -28.81 3.34
N LEU A 49 -18.03 -29.14 2.57
CA LEU A 49 -19.31 -29.63 3.11
C LEU A 49 -19.37 -31.15 3.33
N GLY A 50 -18.49 -31.92 2.69
CA GLY A 50 -18.54 -33.39 2.60
C GLY A 50 -17.55 -34.18 3.44
N GLY A 51 -16.93 -33.59 4.48
CA GLY A 51 -16.26 -34.36 5.55
C GLY A 51 -15.15 -35.33 5.14
N GLY A 52 -13.95 -34.80 4.86
CA GLY A 52 -12.64 -35.36 5.28
C GLY A 52 -12.15 -36.68 4.66
N LEU A 53 -11.18 -36.61 3.73
CA LEU A 53 -10.15 -37.65 3.51
C LEU A 53 -8.90 -37.11 2.77
N LEU A 54 -8.48 -35.86 3.02
CA LEU A 54 -7.15 -35.41 2.60
C LEU A 54 -6.24 -35.38 3.83
N PRO A 55 -5.06 -36.04 3.82
CA PRO A 55 -4.08 -35.83 4.86
C PRO A 55 -3.68 -34.36 4.79
N LEU A 56 -4.21 -33.58 5.73
CA LEU A 56 -3.73 -32.23 5.99
C LEU A 56 -2.25 -32.39 6.29
N ARG A 57 -1.39 -32.03 5.33
CA ARG A 57 0.01 -31.80 5.61
C ARG A 57 0.03 -30.67 6.63
N THR A 58 0.16 -31.02 7.90
CA THR A 58 0.57 -30.08 8.92
C THR A 58 1.88 -29.51 8.40
N ALA A 59 1.86 -28.25 7.99
CA ALA A 59 3.08 -27.51 7.79
C ALA A 59 3.79 -27.59 9.15
N SER A 60 4.85 -28.38 9.21
CA SER A 60 5.74 -28.42 10.36
C SER A 60 6.23 -27.00 10.54
N ALA A 61 5.71 -26.30 11.56
CA ALA A 61 6.20 -25.00 11.95
C ALA A 61 7.71 -25.13 12.19
N ALA A 62 8.49 -24.40 11.43
CA ALA A 62 9.92 -24.29 11.64
C ALA A 62 10.18 -23.79 13.08
N PRO A 63 11.32 -24.15 13.70
CA PRO A 63 11.60 -23.76 15.07
C PRO A 63 11.83 -22.24 15.15
N GLY A 64 10.88 -21.53 15.77
CA GLY A 64 10.91 -20.09 16.03
C GLY A 64 9.60 -19.41 15.59
N ALA A 65 8.81 -18.92 16.55
CA ALA A 65 7.70 -18.03 16.20
C ALA A 65 8.28 -16.76 15.54
N LEU A 66 7.90 -16.49 14.29
CA LEU A 66 8.32 -15.26 13.58
C LEU A 66 7.80 -13.99 14.28
N LEU A 67 6.75 -14.12 15.08
CA LEU A 67 6.16 -13.04 15.87
C LEU A 67 6.63 -13.14 17.32
N GLY A 68 7.48 -12.21 17.72
CA GLY A 68 8.07 -12.13 19.07
C GLY A 68 7.35 -11.19 20.03
N PHE A 69 6.16 -10.69 19.69
CA PHE A 69 5.41 -9.70 20.47
C PHE A 69 3.94 -10.12 20.67
N ALA A 70 3.33 -9.66 21.77
CA ALA A 70 1.90 -9.81 21.99
C ALA A 70 1.12 -8.79 21.14
N GLY A 71 0.02 -9.23 20.52
CA GLY A 71 -0.82 -8.36 19.71
C GLY A 71 -1.39 -7.17 20.49
N VAL A 72 -1.47 -6.02 19.83
CA VAL A 72 -2.07 -4.80 20.39
C VAL A 72 -3.59 -4.83 20.19
N PRO A 73 -4.41 -4.51 21.22
CA PRO A 73 -5.86 -4.43 21.08
C PRO A 73 -6.31 -3.37 20.06
N VAL A 74 -7.36 -3.69 19.30
CA VAL A 74 -8.01 -2.74 18.39
C VAL A 74 -8.55 -1.54 19.19
N GLN A 75 -8.34 -0.34 18.68
CA GLN A 75 -8.93 0.89 19.22
C GLN A 75 -10.10 1.33 18.34
N GLN A 76 -11.24 1.61 18.98
CA GLN A 76 -12.49 1.96 18.31
C GLN A 76 -13.04 3.33 18.77
N ASP A 77 -12.36 3.97 19.71
CA ASP A 77 -12.75 5.29 20.20
C ASP A 77 -12.49 6.35 19.12
N PRO A 78 -13.50 7.10 18.64
CA PRO A 78 -13.32 8.14 17.62
C PRO A 78 -12.41 9.30 18.05
N SER A 79 -12.19 9.48 19.36
CA SER A 79 -11.30 10.49 19.91
C SER A 79 -9.86 9.99 20.11
N PHE A 80 -9.58 8.75 19.73
CA PHE A 80 -8.26 8.16 19.87
C PHE A 80 -7.28 8.74 18.85
N ASP A 81 -6.35 9.55 19.35
CA ASP A 81 -5.34 10.26 18.54
C ASP A 81 -3.92 10.03 19.08
N ARG A 82 -3.43 8.79 18.98
CA ARG A 82 -2.04 8.43 19.35
C ARG A 82 -1.62 7.11 18.72
N VAL A 83 -0.31 6.87 18.69
CA VAL A 83 0.27 5.57 18.30
C VAL A 83 0.41 4.67 19.54
N VAL A 84 -0.11 3.43 19.47
CA VAL A 84 0.12 2.38 20.49
C VAL A 84 0.89 1.24 19.85
N VAL A 85 1.93 0.79 20.54
CA VAL A 85 2.81 -0.31 20.11
C VAL A 85 2.82 -1.42 21.17
N ALA A 86 3.38 -2.58 20.82
CA ALA A 86 3.50 -3.70 21.74
C ALA A 86 4.42 -3.37 22.95
N GLU A 87 4.27 -4.13 24.03
CA GLU A 87 5.11 -3.98 25.22
C GLU A 87 6.60 -4.12 24.87
N GLY A 88 7.43 -3.23 25.42
CA GLY A 88 8.87 -3.16 25.12
C GLY A 88 9.24 -2.34 23.88
N TYR A 89 8.27 -1.84 23.10
CA TYR A 89 8.50 -0.99 21.94
C TYR A 89 8.18 0.48 22.22
N SER A 90 8.73 1.38 21.39
CA SER A 90 8.39 2.80 21.38
C SER A 90 8.26 3.31 19.94
N ALA A 91 7.33 4.24 19.71
CA ALA A 91 7.22 5.00 18.47
C ALA A 91 7.54 6.47 18.76
N ARG A 92 8.27 7.13 17.85
CA ARG A 92 8.61 8.54 17.93
C ARG A 92 8.49 9.16 16.53
N PRO A 93 7.96 10.38 16.40
CA PRO A 93 8.05 11.12 15.14
C PRO A 93 9.52 11.23 14.72
N PHE A 94 9.79 10.91 13.47
CA PHE A 94 11.13 10.98 12.89
C PHE A 94 11.27 12.13 11.90
N PHE A 95 10.27 12.30 11.03
CA PHE A 95 10.23 13.31 9.98
C PHE A 95 8.78 13.70 9.71
N SER A 96 8.46 14.98 9.83
CA SER A 96 7.13 15.56 9.78
C SER A 96 7.02 16.58 8.64
N TRP A 97 5.81 16.78 8.12
CA TRP A 97 5.53 17.88 7.18
C TRP A 97 6.02 19.21 7.75
N GLY A 98 6.71 20.00 6.92
CA GLY A 98 7.31 21.27 7.32
C GLY A 98 8.73 21.16 7.90
N ASP A 99 9.23 19.94 8.19
CA ASP A 99 10.59 19.79 8.69
C ASP A 99 11.61 20.36 7.70
N PRO A 100 12.62 21.13 8.15
CA PRO A 100 13.59 21.75 7.24
C PRO A 100 14.51 20.69 6.62
N VAL A 101 14.59 20.64 5.29
CA VAL A 101 15.44 19.68 4.56
C VAL A 101 16.68 20.30 3.92
N LEU A 102 16.67 21.62 3.72
CA LEU A 102 17.79 22.35 3.13
C LEU A 102 18.34 23.43 4.07
N PRO A 103 19.65 23.77 3.99
CA PRO A 103 20.20 24.88 4.74
C PRO A 103 19.44 26.19 4.46
N GLY A 104 19.05 26.89 5.52
CA GLY A 104 18.30 28.15 5.42
C GLY A 104 16.78 28.00 5.27
N ALA A 105 16.25 26.77 5.30
CA ALA A 105 14.81 26.56 5.39
C ALA A 105 14.23 27.26 6.63
N PRO A 106 13.09 27.96 6.50
CA PRO A 106 12.42 28.56 7.65
C PRO A 106 11.86 27.48 8.57
N ALA A 107 11.71 27.81 9.86
CA ALA A 107 11.01 26.95 10.79
C ALA A 107 9.53 26.84 10.39
N TRP A 108 8.99 25.62 10.38
CA TRP A 108 7.59 25.35 10.08
C TRP A 108 6.65 26.22 10.92
N ARG A 109 5.68 26.84 10.24
CA ARG A 109 4.59 27.55 10.91
C ARG A 109 3.42 26.61 11.15
N ALA A 110 3.10 26.33 12.41
CA ALA A 110 2.02 25.42 12.80
C ALA A 110 0.61 25.86 12.36
N ASP A 111 0.45 27.09 11.87
CA ASP A 111 -0.78 27.61 11.26
C ASP A 111 -0.86 27.34 9.74
N ALA A 112 0.12 26.62 9.18
CA ALA A 112 0.26 26.27 7.76
C ALA A 112 0.27 27.49 6.81
N SER A 113 0.70 28.65 7.28
CA SER A 113 0.72 29.89 6.48
C SER A 113 2.06 30.21 5.81
N ASP A 114 2.98 29.24 5.78
CA ASP A 114 4.21 29.32 4.98
C ASP A 114 3.86 29.47 3.48
N ASP A 115 4.68 30.23 2.74
CA ASP A 115 4.50 30.36 1.30
C ASP A 115 5.17 29.21 0.54
N TRP A 116 4.92 29.12 -0.76
CA TRP A 116 5.48 28.04 -1.59
C TRP A 116 7.01 28.00 -1.59
N ARG A 117 7.69 29.14 -1.38
CA ARG A 117 9.16 29.21 -1.36
C ARG A 117 9.72 28.62 -0.07
N ALA A 118 9.03 28.84 1.04
CA ALA A 118 9.34 28.15 2.30
C ALA A 118 9.15 26.64 2.15
N GLN A 119 8.01 26.21 1.58
CA GLN A 119 7.67 24.79 1.41
C GLN A 119 8.64 24.03 0.48
N GLU A 120 9.22 24.68 -0.54
CA GLU A 120 10.25 24.07 -1.42
C GLU A 120 11.51 23.61 -0.65
N LEU A 121 11.74 24.15 0.55
CA LEU A 121 12.91 23.85 1.39
C LEU A 121 12.56 22.96 2.59
N GLN A 122 11.31 22.51 2.69
CA GLN A 122 10.76 21.73 3.79
C GLN A 122 10.26 20.37 3.30
N ALA A 123 10.07 19.43 4.22
CA ALA A 123 9.34 18.21 3.98
C ALA A 123 7.96 18.53 3.40
N GLY A 124 7.56 17.87 2.30
CA GLY A 124 6.21 17.99 1.76
C GLY A 124 5.15 17.32 2.63
N ASP A 125 3.89 17.52 2.27
CA ASP A 125 2.73 16.99 3.02
C ASP A 125 2.40 15.53 2.62
N ASN A 126 1.54 14.88 3.41
CA ASN A 126 0.98 13.56 3.18
C ASN A 126 2.04 12.53 2.69
N HIS A 127 3.03 12.29 3.55
CA HIS A 127 4.05 11.25 3.33
C HIS A 127 3.41 9.90 3.00
N ASP A 128 3.87 9.25 1.93
CA ASP A 128 3.43 7.91 1.52
C ASP A 128 4.65 7.00 1.31
N GLY A 129 4.63 6.14 0.28
CA GLY A 129 5.64 5.13 0.01
C GLY A 129 7.07 5.62 0.18
N MET A 130 7.90 4.78 0.82
CA MET A 130 9.27 5.11 1.17
C MET A 130 10.23 3.93 0.99
N HIS A 131 11.51 4.23 0.78
CA HIS A 131 12.58 3.23 0.70
C HIS A 131 13.88 3.75 1.31
N TYR A 132 14.58 2.87 2.04
CA TYR A 132 15.88 3.18 2.63
C TYR A 132 17.01 2.53 1.81
N PHE A 133 17.93 3.36 1.33
CA PHE A 133 19.13 2.96 0.59
C PHE A 133 20.35 3.06 1.52
N PRO A 134 20.83 1.95 2.08
CA PRO A 134 21.96 1.95 2.99
C PRO A 134 23.26 2.33 2.28
N PHE A 135 24.13 3.08 2.95
CA PHE A 135 25.50 3.27 2.47
C PHE A 135 26.41 2.10 2.91
N PRO A 136 27.40 1.71 2.09
CA PRO A 136 28.17 0.49 2.35
C PRO A 136 29.03 0.51 3.62
N ASP A 137 29.43 1.70 4.07
CA ASP A 137 30.32 1.93 5.22
C ASP A 137 29.60 1.80 6.57
N ASP A 138 28.31 2.17 6.64
CA ASP A 138 27.44 1.90 7.79
C ASP A 138 25.99 1.62 7.34
N PRO A 139 25.69 0.40 6.86
CA PRO A 139 24.38 0.10 6.28
C PRO A 139 23.20 0.25 7.24
N ASN A 140 23.43 0.20 8.55
CA ASN A 140 22.37 0.22 9.55
C ASN A 140 22.20 1.58 10.23
N GLY A 141 23.24 2.44 10.21
CA GLY A 141 23.19 3.79 10.79
C GLY A 141 23.24 4.93 9.77
N HIS A 142 23.56 4.64 8.51
CA HIS A 142 23.79 5.66 7.49
C HIS A 142 23.26 5.27 6.11
N GLY A 143 22.44 6.15 5.51
CA GLY A 143 21.86 5.92 4.20
C GLY A 143 20.89 7.03 3.80
N LEU A 144 20.21 6.82 2.68
CA LEU A 144 19.19 7.73 2.15
C LEU A 144 17.81 7.13 2.38
N LEU A 145 16.94 7.84 3.09
CA LEU A 145 15.51 7.55 3.12
C LEU A 145 14.83 8.41 2.04
N VAL A 146 14.26 7.75 1.02
CA VAL A 146 13.51 8.40 -0.05
C VAL A 146 12.02 8.21 0.23
N ILE A 147 11.26 9.31 0.27
CA ILE A 147 9.86 9.34 0.72
C ILE A 147 9.04 10.08 -0.34
N ASN A 148 7.85 9.57 -0.66
CA ASN A 148 6.87 10.27 -1.50
C ASN A 148 6.06 11.29 -0.69
N HIS A 149 5.63 12.36 -1.34
CA HIS A 149 4.67 13.35 -0.82
C HIS A 149 3.46 13.33 -1.76
N GLU A 150 2.38 12.65 -1.37
CA GLU A 150 1.31 12.27 -2.30
C GLU A 150 0.38 13.44 -2.66
N SER A 151 0.04 14.26 -1.67
CA SER A 151 -1.00 15.28 -1.79
C SER A 151 -0.83 16.39 -0.74
N ILE A 152 -1.79 17.33 -0.71
CA ILE A 152 -1.89 18.42 0.27
C ILE A 152 -3.31 18.42 0.87
N ASN A 153 -3.45 18.88 2.12
CA ASN A 153 -4.76 19.01 2.81
C ASN A 153 -5.29 20.46 2.87
#